data_AF-A0A2G9S8S1-F1
#
_entry.id   AF-A0A2G9S8S1-F1
#
_cell.length_a   1.000
_cell.length_b   1.000
_cell.length_c   1.000
_cell.angle_alpha   90.00
_cell.angle_beta   90.00
_cell.angle_gamma   90.00
#
_symmetry.space_group_name_H-M   'P 1'
#
loop_
_entity.id
_entity.type
_entity.pdbx_description
1 polymer ?
#
loop_
_entity_poly.entity_id
_entity_poly.type
_entity_poly.pdbx_seq_one_letter_code
_entity_poly.pdbx_strand_id
1 'polypeptide(L)' 'MSLIDLAGSERASATNAKGDRLREGTNINRSLLALGNVINALADPKV' A
#
# COMPACT_ATOMS: atom_id res chain seq x y z
N MET A 1 -2.39 22.19 -6.27
CA MET A 1 -1.50 21.04 -6.55
C MET A 1 -1.06 20.48 -5.22
N SER A 2 -1.27 19.18 -5.01
CA SER A 2 -0.89 18.52 -3.75
C SER A 2 0.34 17.66 -4.03
N LEU A 3 1.43 17.91 -3.31
CA LEU A 3 2.62 17.06 -3.33
C LEU A 3 2.52 16.10 -2.14
N ILE A 4 2.40 14.81 -2.42
CA ILE A 4 2.15 13.78 -1.41
C ILE A 4 3.24 12.72 -1.55
N ASP A 5 3.89 12.38 -0.44
CA ASP A 5 4.83 11.27 -0.33
C ASP A 5 4.16 10.04 0.28
N LEU A 6 4.57 8.85 -0.17
CA LEU A 6 4.01 7.57 0.27
C LEU A 6 5.13 6.67 0.78
N ALA A 7 4.86 5.97 1.89
CA ALA A 7 5.76 4.95 2.40
C ALA A 7 5.86 3.74 1.45
N GLY A 8 6.86 2.87 1.67
CA GLY A 8 7.14 1.71 0.83
C GLY A 8 6.11 0.57 0.95
N SER A 9 5.85 -0.12 -0.16
CA SER A 9 5.05 -1.36 -0.21
C SER A 9 5.94 -2.58 0.06
N GLU A 10 6.30 -2.76 1.32
CA GLU A 10 7.26 -3.77 1.75
C GLU A 10 6.59 -5.12 1.99
N ARG A 11 7.20 -6.20 1.53
CA ARG A 11 6.73 -7.55 1.85
C ARG A 11 6.99 -7.87 3.31
N ALA A 12 5.94 -8.15 4.08
CA ALA A 12 6.07 -8.49 5.50
C ALA A 12 7.08 -9.64 5.76
N SER A 13 7.11 -10.65 4.90
CA SER A 13 8.05 -11.80 5.00
C SER A 13 9.51 -11.46 4.69
N ALA A 14 9.78 -10.36 3.98
CA ALA A 14 11.13 -9.88 3.74
C ALA A 14 11.65 -9.02 4.92
N THR A 15 10.78 -8.71 5.87
CA THR A 15 11.13 -7.97 7.08
C THR A 15 11.21 -8.93 8.27
N ASN A 16 11.99 -8.58 9.27
CA ASN A 16 11.92 -9.19 10.60
C ASN A 16 11.04 -8.37 11.56
N ALA A 17 10.11 -7.56 11.02
CA ALA A 17 9.24 -6.71 11.82
C ALA A 17 8.24 -7.55 12.62
N LYS A 18 8.02 -7.15 13.88
CA LYS A 18 7.10 -7.82 14.82
C LYS A 18 6.30 -6.79 15.61
N GLY A 19 5.24 -7.24 16.27
CA GLY A 19 4.40 -6.38 17.12
C GLY A 19 3.90 -5.14 16.37
N ASP A 20 4.10 -3.98 16.98
CA ASP A 20 3.60 -2.71 16.44
C ASP A 20 4.18 -2.36 15.08
N ARG A 21 5.47 -2.68 14.84
CA ARG A 21 6.10 -2.39 13.53
C ARG A 21 5.50 -3.23 12.40
N LEU A 22 5.14 -4.48 12.68
CA LEU A 22 4.44 -5.33 11.72
C LEU A 22 3.03 -4.81 11.44
N ARG A 23 2.32 -4.34 12.49
CA ARG A 23 1.00 -3.74 12.38
C ARG A 23 1.03 -2.46 11.54
N GLU A 24 2.02 -1.60 11.77
CA GLU A 24 2.27 -0.40 10.97
C GLU A 24 2.49 -0.74 9.50
N GLY A 25 3.44 -1.64 9.20
CA GLY A 25 3.71 -2.08 7.82
C GLY A 25 2.49 -2.70 7.13
N THR A 26 1.68 -3.45 7.87
CA THR A 26 0.42 -4.01 7.36
C THR A 26 -0.57 -2.91 6.98
N ASN A 27 -0.68 -1.85 7.79
CA ASN A 27 -1.55 -0.71 7.49
C ASN A 27 -1.05 0.11 6.30
N ILE A 28 0.28 0.29 6.16
CA ILE A 28 0.89 0.92 4.99
C ILE A 28 0.53 0.12 3.72
N ASN A 29 0.76 -1.19 3.73
CA ASN A 29 0.41 -2.04 2.58
C ASN A 29 -1.09 -2.03 2.27
N ARG A 30 -1.94 -1.93 3.30
CA ARG A 30 -3.40 -1.86 3.12
C ARG A 30 -3.82 -0.61 2.36
N SER A 31 -3.27 0.57 2.69
CA SER A 31 -3.60 1.81 1.98
C SER A 31 -3.04 1.82 0.56
N LEU A 32 -1.81 1.32 0.36
CA LEU A 32 -1.19 1.21 -0.97
C LEU A 32 -1.94 0.22 -1.88
N LEU A 33 -2.42 -0.90 -1.33
CA LEU A 33 -3.27 -1.84 -2.06
C LEU A 33 -4.59 -1.19 -2.48
N ALA A 34 -5.23 -0.45 -1.57
CA ALA A 34 -6.46 0.27 -1.90
C ALA A 34 -6.24 1.28 -3.03
N LEU A 35 -5.13 2.04 -3.01
CA LEU A 35 -4.74 2.93 -4.09
C LEU A 35 -4.55 2.16 -5.41
N GLY A 36 -3.82 1.05 -5.39
CA GLY A 36 -3.61 0.20 -6.56
C GLY A 36 -4.92 -0.32 -7.15
N ASN A 37 -5.86 -0.73 -6.29
CA ASN A 37 -7.19 -1.17 -6.73
C ASN A 37 -7.98 -0.03 -7.41
N VAL A 38 -7.92 1.19 -6.88
CA VAL A 38 -8.56 2.37 -7.50
C VAL A 38 -7.94 2.66 -8.87
N ILE A 39 -6.60 2.66 -8.96
CA ILE A 39 -5.91 2.89 -10.23
C ILE A 39 -6.30 1.81 -11.25
N ASN A 40 -6.31 0.54 -10.85
CA ASN A 40 -6.69 -0.57 -11.73
C ASN A 40 -8.13 -0.46 -12.21
N ALA A 41 -9.07 -0.10 -11.33
CA ALA A 41 -10.47 0.11 -11.69
C ALA A 41 -10.66 1.29 -12.65
N LEU A 42 -9.87 2.36 -12.51
CA LEU A 42 -9.88 3.49 -13.44
C LEU A 42 -9.21 3.20 -14.78
N ALA A 43 -8.24 2.28 -14.78
CA ALA A 43 -7.51 1.87 -15.98
C ALA A 43 -8.17 0.71 -16.74
N ASP A 44 -9.17 0.04 -16.17
CA ASP A 44 -9.89 -1.04 -16.83
C ASP A 44 -10.74 -0.48 -18.00
N PRO A 45 -10.41 -0.83 -19.26
CA PRO A 45 -11.11 -0.31 -20.43
C PRO A 45 -12.48 -0.95 -20.65
N LYS A 46 -12.87 -1.93 -19.83
CA LYS A 46 -14.15 -2.64 -19.93
C LYS A 46 -15.23 -2.09 -18.97
N VAL A 47 -14.90 -1.07 -18.19
CA VAL A 47 -15.88 -0.23 -17.50
C VAL A 47 -16.52 0.74 -18.50
#